data_AF-A0AAW2E0X3-F1
#
_entry.id   AF-A0AAW2E0X3-F1
#
_cell.length_a   1.000
_cell.length_b   1.000
_cell.length_c   1.000
_cell.angle_alpha   90.00
_cell.angle_beta   90.00
_cell.angle_gamma   90.00
#
_symmetry.space_group_name_H-M   'P 1'
#
loop_
_entity.id
_entity.type
_entity.pdbx_description
1 polymer ?
#
loop_
_entity_poly.entity_id
_entity_poly.type
_entity_poly.pdbx_seq_one_letter_code
_entity_poly.pdbx_strand_id
1 'polypeptide(L)'
;MEIKISKIKLKAPKGSGAFLVKNLYLSCDPYMKGRMREIQAANYIFPPIVPGQALEGFRVAKVIDSDDQDFKPGDLVFGFTGWEEYSLIHKT
;
A
#
# COMPACT_ATOMS: atom_id res chain seq x y z
N MET A 1 -0.79 -0.72 19.73
CA MET A 1 -0.28 -1.26 18.46
C MET A 1 -1.06 -2.52 18.17
N GLU A 2 -1.79 -2.56 17.06
CA GLU A 2 -2.62 -3.70 16.68
C GLU A 2 -2.02 -4.35 15.44
N ILE A 3 -1.84 -5.68 15.47
CA ILE A 3 -1.45 -6.46 14.29
C ILE A 3 -2.69 -7.23 13.86
N LYS A 4 -3.13 -6.99 12.62
CA LYS A 4 -4.23 -7.73 12.01
C LYS A 4 -3.67 -8.77 11.05
N ILE A 5 -4.11 -10.01 11.21
CA ILE A 5 -3.72 -11.12 10.34
C ILE A 5 -4.89 -11.39 9.41
N SER A 6 -4.63 -11.34 8.10
CA SER A 6 -5.58 -11.69 7.06
C SER A 6 -4.99 -12.76 6.15
N LYS A 7 -5.85 -13.49 5.44
CA LYS A 7 -5.42 -14.45 4.40
C LYS A 7 -5.62 -13.80 3.04
N ILE A 8 -4.58 -13.76 2.24
CA ILE A 8 -4.60 -13.28 0.86
C ILE A 8 -4.18 -14.39 -0.09
N LYS A 9 -4.80 -14.45 -1.28
CA LYS A 9 -4.35 -15.32 -2.35
C LYS A 9 -3.18 -14.63 -3.04
N LEU A 10 -2.07 -15.36 -3.25
CA LEU A 10 -0.89 -14.84 -3.96
C LEU A 10 -1.08 -14.83 -5.49
N LYS A 11 -2.26 -14.37 -5.94
CA LYS A 11 -2.59 -14.23 -7.35
C LYS A 11 -3.34 -12.93 -7.57
N ALA A 12 -2.93 -12.18 -8.58
CA ALA A 12 -3.66 -11.01 -9.04
C ALA A 12 -5.02 -11.44 -9.64
N PRO A 13 -6.12 -10.72 -9.39
CA PRO A 13 -7.40 -10.98 -10.04
C PRO A 13 -7.27 -10.77 -11.57
N LYS A 14 -7.68 -11.77 -12.35
CA LYS A 14 -7.59 -11.70 -13.82
C LYS A 14 -8.59 -10.69 -14.41
N GLY A 15 -8.18 -9.98 -15.45
CA GLY A 15 -8.98 -8.96 -16.12
C GLY A 15 -9.17 -7.66 -15.32
N SER A 16 -8.39 -7.46 -14.26
CA SER A 16 -8.49 -6.28 -13.41
C SER A 16 -7.40 -5.24 -13.67
N GLY A 17 -6.32 -5.62 -14.39
CA GLY A 17 -5.14 -4.77 -14.53
C GLY A 17 -4.44 -4.48 -13.19
N ALA A 18 -4.75 -5.26 -12.16
CA ALA A 18 -4.12 -5.14 -10.86
C ALA A 18 -2.87 -6.00 -10.77
N PHE A 19 -1.98 -5.65 -9.85
CA PHE A 19 -0.81 -6.45 -9.54
C PHE A 19 -0.63 -6.55 -8.03
N LEU A 20 -0.15 -7.72 -7.59
CA LEU A 20 0.10 -8.03 -6.20
C LEU A 20 1.58 -7.82 -5.89
N VAL A 21 1.85 -7.08 -4.83
CA VAL A 21 3.23 -6.82 -4.38
C VAL A 21 3.46 -7.33 -2.98
N LYS A 22 4.71 -7.74 -2.70
CA LYS A 22 5.22 -7.97 -1.35
C LYS A 22 6.00 -6.75 -0.91
N ASN A 23 5.60 -6.12 0.19
CA ASN A 23 6.28 -4.94 0.71
C ASN A 23 7.60 -5.37 1.37
N LEU A 24 8.71 -4.70 1.00
CA LEU A 24 10.04 -5.04 1.49
C LEU A 24 10.53 -4.01 2.52
N TYR A 25 10.31 -2.74 2.24
CA TYR A 25 10.77 -1.62 3.06
C TYR A 25 9.65 -0.61 3.24
N LEU A 26 9.48 -0.11 4.47
CA LEU A 26 8.49 0.91 4.80
C LEU A 26 9.21 2.22 5.12
N SER A 27 8.67 3.33 4.63
CA SER A 27 9.13 4.68 5.01
C SER A 27 8.38 5.17 6.24
N CYS A 28 9.13 5.73 7.20
CA CYS A 28 8.59 6.37 8.40
C CYS A 28 8.82 7.89 8.30
N ASP A 29 7.86 8.59 7.70
CA ASP A 29 8.01 10.00 7.38
C ASP A 29 7.31 10.94 8.39
N PRO A 30 7.87 12.13 8.67
CA PRO A 30 7.28 13.08 9.63
C PRO A 30 5.82 13.47 9.33
N TYR A 31 5.43 13.50 8.04
CA TYR A 31 4.06 13.87 7.65
C TYR A 31 3.01 12.89 8.19
N MET A 32 3.38 11.63 8.45
CA MET A 32 2.45 10.60 8.90
C MET A 32 1.79 10.98 10.23
N LYS A 33 2.51 11.68 11.12
CA LYS A 33 1.98 12.17 12.39
C LYS A 33 0.79 13.12 12.20
N GLY A 34 0.84 13.97 11.18
CA GLY A 34 -0.24 14.90 10.85
C GLY A 34 -1.53 14.18 10.45
N ARG A 35 -1.39 13.04 9.75
CA ARG A 35 -2.52 12.21 9.30
C ARG A 35 -3.22 11.46 10.43
N MET A 36 -2.62 11.35 11.62
CA MET A 36 -3.24 10.68 12.78
C MET A 36 -4.22 11.57 13.54
N ARG A 37 -4.42 12.82 13.12
CA ARG A 37 -5.37 13.76 13.74
C ARG A 37 -6.67 13.79 12.92
N GLU A 38 -7.79 13.85 13.62
CA GLU A 38 -9.14 13.85 13.03
C GLU A 38 -9.42 15.15 12.25
N ILE A 39 -8.93 16.28 12.75
CA ILE A 39 -9.06 17.59 12.12
C ILE A 39 -7.77 17.89 11.35
N GLN A 40 -7.86 17.90 10.02
CA GLN A 40 -6.79 18.45 9.19
C GLN A 40 -6.91 19.98 9.13
N ALA A 41 -5.79 20.67 9.33
CA ALA A 41 -5.65 21.99 8.73
C ALA A 41 -5.81 21.83 7.21
N ALA A 42 -6.50 22.76 6.53
CA ALA A 42 -6.84 22.72 5.11
C ALA A 42 -5.64 22.53 4.13
N ASN A 43 -4.42 22.44 4.64
CA ASN A 43 -3.16 22.42 3.90
C ASN A 43 -2.50 21.02 3.84
N TYR A 44 -3.15 19.96 4.30
CA TYR A 44 -2.60 18.61 4.22
C TYR A 44 -2.91 17.95 2.88
N ILE A 45 -1.88 17.38 2.25
CA ILE A 45 -1.97 16.74 0.92
C ILE A 45 -2.65 15.37 0.99
N PHE A 46 -2.52 14.65 2.10
CA PHE A 46 -3.00 13.28 2.27
C PHE A 46 -4.16 13.20 3.27
N PRO A 47 -5.16 12.33 3.04
CA PRO A 47 -6.30 12.17 3.95
C PRO A 47 -5.90 11.61 5.32
N PRO A 48 -6.74 11.79 6.36
CA PRO A 48 -6.49 11.24 7.68
C PRO A 48 -6.45 9.72 7.63
N ILE A 49 -5.66 9.14 8.54
CA ILE A 49 -5.63 7.69 8.73
C ILE A 49 -6.95 7.27 9.39
N VAL A 50 -7.61 6.27 8.82
CA VAL A 50 -8.85 5.72 9.36
C VAL A 50 -8.52 4.69 10.46
N PRO A 51 -9.02 4.85 11.69
CA PRO A 51 -8.83 3.86 12.74
C PRO A 51 -9.28 2.46 12.31
N GLY A 52 -8.45 1.46 12.58
CA GLY A 52 -8.73 0.07 12.23
C GLY A 52 -8.37 -0.33 10.79
N GLN A 53 -7.94 0.59 9.94
CA GLN A 53 -7.34 0.28 8.64
C GLN A 53 -5.80 0.23 8.73
N ALA A 54 -5.18 -0.38 7.71
CA ALA A 54 -3.72 -0.37 7.60
C ALA A 54 -3.22 1.07 7.41
N LEU A 55 -2.10 1.41 8.05
CA LEU A 55 -1.47 2.73 7.88
C LEU A 55 -0.98 2.89 6.45
N GLU A 56 -1.14 4.03 5.81
CA GLU A 56 -0.63 4.19 4.45
C GLU A 56 0.64 5.03 4.41
N GLY A 57 1.53 4.72 3.46
CA GLY A 57 2.78 5.45 3.28
C GLY A 57 3.64 4.92 2.15
N PHE A 58 4.74 5.64 1.89
CA PHE A 58 5.71 5.29 0.86
C PHE A 58 6.51 4.04 1.21
N ARG A 59 6.87 3.29 0.18
CA ARG A 59 7.59 2.02 0.33
C ARG A 59 8.25 1.55 -0.95
N VAL A 60 9.11 0.55 -0.80
CA VAL A 60 9.59 -0.29 -1.89
C VAL A 60 9.00 -1.70 -1.74
N ALA A 61 8.47 -2.23 -2.83
CA ALA A 61 7.82 -3.52 -2.89
C ALA A 61 8.29 -4.32 -4.11
N LYS A 62 8.14 -5.65 -4.05
CA LYS A 62 8.44 -6.55 -5.16
C LYS A 62 7.15 -7.13 -5.72
N VAL A 63 6.97 -7.07 -7.04
CA VAL A 63 5.81 -7.67 -7.71
C VAL A 63 5.89 -9.20 -7.58
N ILE A 64 4.81 -9.80 -7.09
CA ILE A 64 4.67 -11.25 -6.89
C ILE A 64 3.84 -11.88 -7.99
N ASP A 65 2.75 -11.23 -8.37
CA ASP A 65 1.91 -11.64 -9.48
C ASP A 65 1.29 -10.39 -10.12
N SER A 66 1.04 -10.43 -11.43
CA SER A 66 0.54 -9.27 -12.17
C SER A 66 -0.43 -9.70 -13.26
N ASP A 67 -1.52 -8.97 -13.37
CA ASP A 67 -2.45 -9.00 -14.50
C ASP A 67 -2.28 -7.76 -15.41
N ASP A 68 -1.31 -6.89 -15.09
CA ASP A 68 -0.94 -5.71 -15.88
C ASP A 68 0.24 -6.00 -16.81
N GLN A 69 0.27 -5.34 -17.97
CA GLN A 69 1.31 -5.57 -19.00
C GLN A 69 2.63 -4.84 -18.71
N ASP A 70 2.59 -3.77 -17.93
CA ASP A 70 3.76 -2.92 -17.63
C ASP A 70 4.58 -3.48 -16.46
N PHE A 71 3.94 -4.23 -15.56
CA PHE A 71 4.58 -4.81 -14.38
C PHE A 71 4.66 -6.32 -14.44
N LYS A 72 5.85 -6.88 -14.16
CA LYS A 72 6.09 -8.32 -14.21
C LYS A 72 6.49 -8.86 -12.83
N PRO A 73 6.16 -10.12 -12.52
CA PRO A 73 6.65 -10.78 -11.32
C PRO A 73 8.18 -10.70 -11.23
N GLY A 74 8.68 -10.19 -10.11
CA GLY A 74 10.10 -9.95 -9.89
C GLY A 74 10.50 -8.48 -9.84
N ASP A 75 9.73 -7.60 -10.47
CA ASP A 75 10.04 -6.17 -10.55
C ASP A 75 10.01 -5.50 -9.18
N LEU A 76 10.88 -4.51 -8.99
CA LEU A 76 10.88 -3.65 -7.82
C LEU A 76 10.14 -2.35 -8.14
N VAL A 77 9.15 -2.04 -7.32
CA VAL A 77 8.30 -0.85 -7.47
C VAL A 77 8.38 0.01 -6.22
N PHE A 78 8.29 1.32 -6.42
CA PHE A 78 8.17 2.31 -5.36
C PHE A 78 6.81 2.99 -5.46
N GLY A 79 6.15 3.21 -4.34
CA GLY A 79 4.85 3.86 -4.34
C GLY A 79 4.23 4.01 -2.97
N PHE A 80 2.99 4.48 -2.97
CA PHE A 80 2.18 4.68 -1.78
C PHE A 80 1.17 3.54 -1.64
N THR A 81 1.19 2.83 -0.52
CA THR A 81 0.24 1.72 -0.26
C THR A 81 0.06 1.50 1.27
N GLY A 82 -0.53 0.40 1.77
CA GLY A 82 -0.88 0.12 3.18
C GLY A 82 0.14 -0.75 3.96
N TRP A 83 0.55 -0.37 5.17
CA TRP A 83 1.59 -1.00 6.00
C TRP A 83 1.16 -2.41 6.37
N GLU A 84 1.52 -3.35 5.52
CA GLU A 84 1.16 -4.76 5.57
C GLU A 84 2.21 -5.56 4.79
N GLU A 85 2.17 -6.89 4.84
CA GLU A 85 3.16 -7.71 4.12
C GLU A 85 2.90 -7.76 2.60
N TYR A 86 1.64 -7.74 2.18
CA TYR A 86 1.21 -7.87 0.79
C TYR A 86 0.11 -6.87 0.46
N SER A 87 0.27 -6.15 -0.64
CA SER A 87 -0.71 -5.15 -1.08
C SER A 87 -1.15 -5.44 -2.50
N LEU A 88 -2.46 -5.39 -2.75
CA LEU A 88 -3.02 -5.45 -4.10
C LEU A 88 -3.12 -4.02 -4.63
N ILE A 89 -2.43 -3.73 -5.73
CA ILE A 89 -2.41 -2.40 -6.35
C ILE A 89 -3.27 -2.44 -7.60
N HIS A 90 -4.21 -1.50 -7.68
CA HIS A 90 -5.02 -1.26 -8.87
C HIS A 90 -4.45 -0.05 -9.61
N LYS A 91 -4.38 -0.14 -10.94
CA LYS A 91 -4.03 1.00 -11.79
C LYS A 91 -5.19 2.00 -11.73
N THR A 92 -4.86 3.25 -11.39
CA THR A 92 -5.82 4.36 -11.40
C THR A 92 -6.10 4.82 -12.83
#